data_AF-A0A5B7U192-F1
#
_entry.id   AF-A0A5B7U192-F1
#
_cell.length_a   1.000
_cell.length_b   1.000
_cell.length_c   1.000
_cell.angle_alpha   90.00
_cell.angle_beta   90.00
_cell.angle_gamma   90.00
#
_symmetry.space_group_name_H-M   'P 1'
#
loop_
_entity.id
_entity.type
_entity.pdbx_description
1 polymer ?
#
loop_
_entity_poly.entity_id
_entity_poly.type
_entity_poly.pdbx_seq_one_letter_code
_entity_poly.pdbx_strand_id
1 'polypeptide(L)'
;MSSETATYTPYKVKDISLAEWGRKEIELAEAEMPGLMSLREEYKDEQPLKGARIAGCLHMTIQTAVLIETLTALGAEVTWSSCNIFSTQDQAAAAIAATGVQVYAWKGLSEEEFNWCIEQTLFFGEDKKPLNMILDDGGDLTNMVLDDHPELVAGIKGLSEETTTGVHRLYDRMKEGTLTMPAINVNDSVTKSKFDNKYGCRESAVDAVRRATDIMLAGKRVVVCGYGDVGKGSAASFKGAGSIVTVTEIDPICALQAAMDGFEVKKLENVIGKADIIITTTGNKDIVTGKHFEQMKDKTIVCNIGHFDNEIAVEWLNTNHGDTKVEIKPQVDKYTIDGKDIILLAEGRLVNLGCATGHPSFVMSNSFTNQTLAQMELWKNHENYENKVYMLPKYLDEKVARLHLEKIGVELETLREDQAKYIGVKVEGPYKPDYYRY
;
A
#
# COMPACT_ATOMS: atom_id res chain seq x y z
N MET A 1 -11.83 12.37 31.26
CA MET A 1 -10.73 11.62 30.61
C MET A 1 -9.55 11.67 31.55
N SER A 2 -8.97 10.52 31.88
CA SER A 2 -7.85 10.41 32.82
C SER A 2 -6.67 11.20 32.27
N SER A 3 -6.21 12.22 33.00
CA SER A 3 -5.01 13.00 32.68
C SER A 3 -3.74 12.25 33.12
N GLU A 4 -3.64 10.96 32.81
CA GLU A 4 -2.37 10.27 32.91
C GLU A 4 -1.50 10.79 31.77
N THR A 5 -0.42 11.47 32.14
CA THR A 5 0.60 11.91 31.20
C THR A 5 1.23 10.66 30.58
N ALA A 6 0.74 10.27 29.40
CA ALA A 6 1.28 9.12 28.66
C ALA A 6 2.80 9.22 28.62
N THR A 7 3.50 8.19 29.10
CA THR A 7 4.96 8.18 29.21
C THR A 7 5.58 8.17 27.81
N TYR A 8 6.53 9.06 27.56
CA TYR A 8 7.25 9.10 26.29
C TYR A 8 7.96 7.76 26.04
N THR A 9 7.73 7.17 24.86
CA THR A 9 8.41 5.95 24.41
C THR A 9 9.17 6.31 23.13
N PRO A 10 10.50 6.18 23.08
CA PRO A 10 11.29 6.65 21.92
C PRO A 10 11.04 5.83 20.65
N TYR A 11 10.78 4.54 20.79
CA TYR A 11 10.35 3.63 19.72
C TYR A 11 9.79 2.36 20.35
N LYS A 12 9.03 1.56 19.59
CA LYS A 12 8.63 0.20 19.98
C LYS A 12 8.65 -0.70 18.74
N VAL A 13 9.64 -1.59 18.70
CA VAL A 13 9.85 -2.56 17.61
C VAL A 13 9.98 -3.96 18.21
N LYS A 14 9.85 -5.01 17.37
CA LYS A 14 9.89 -6.40 17.84
C LYS A 14 11.21 -6.76 18.50
N ASP A 15 12.31 -6.46 17.82
CA ASP A 15 13.67 -6.81 18.23
C ASP A 15 14.67 -5.84 17.59
N ILE A 16 15.24 -4.95 18.41
CA ILE A 16 16.21 -3.95 17.95
C ILE A 16 17.53 -4.58 17.46
N SER A 17 17.83 -5.83 17.86
CA SER A 17 19.07 -6.51 17.43
C SER A 17 19.06 -6.85 15.93
N LEU A 18 17.91 -6.79 15.26
CA LEU A 18 17.77 -6.99 13.83
C LEU A 18 18.24 -5.80 12.98
N ALA A 19 18.61 -4.67 13.60
CA ALA A 19 18.97 -3.44 12.90
C ALA A 19 20.11 -3.61 11.89
N GLU A 20 21.13 -4.42 12.19
CA GLU A 20 22.24 -4.65 11.25
C GLU A 20 21.79 -5.42 10.00
N TRP A 21 20.88 -6.39 10.15
CA TRP A 21 20.30 -7.10 9.01
C TRP A 21 19.42 -6.15 8.19
N GLY A 22 18.54 -5.40 8.84
CA GLY A 22 17.71 -4.41 8.16
C GLY A 22 18.53 -3.39 7.37
N ARG A 23 19.64 -2.89 7.93
CA ARG A 23 20.55 -1.98 7.22
C ARG A 23 21.10 -2.58 5.93
N LYS A 24 21.54 -3.85 5.97
CA LYS A 24 22.06 -4.54 4.78
C LYS A 24 21.00 -4.66 3.68
N GLU A 25 19.75 -4.95 4.04
CA GLU A 25 18.64 -5.00 3.06
C GLU A 25 18.24 -3.61 2.56
N ILE A 26 18.32 -2.57 3.39
CA ILE A 26 18.09 -1.17 2.99
C ILE A 26 19.13 -0.75 1.95
N GLU A 27 20.42 -1.05 2.15
CA GLU A 27 21.48 -0.73 1.18
C GLU A 27 21.25 -1.39 -0.20
N LEU A 28 20.73 -2.63 -0.21
CA LEU A 28 20.32 -3.30 -1.45
C LEU A 28 19.10 -2.62 -2.07
N ALA A 29 18.12 -2.23 -1.25
CA ALA A 29 16.92 -1.55 -1.72
C ALA A 29 17.21 -0.17 -2.30
N GLU A 30 18.13 0.61 -1.72
CA GLU A 30 18.56 1.92 -2.26
C GLU A 30 19.04 1.80 -3.71
N ALA A 31 19.81 0.75 -4.03
CA ALA A 31 20.26 0.47 -5.39
C ALA A 31 19.11 0.14 -6.36
N GLU A 32 17.99 -0.36 -5.86
CA GLU A 32 16.77 -0.63 -6.62
C GLU A 32 15.75 0.52 -6.58
N MET A 33 16.03 1.63 -5.88
CA MET A 33 15.10 2.76 -5.74
C MET A 33 15.66 4.07 -6.33
N PRO A 34 15.94 4.09 -7.65
CA PRO A 34 16.66 5.21 -8.29
C PRO A 34 15.90 6.54 -8.21
N GLY A 35 14.56 6.51 -8.14
CA GLY A 35 13.75 7.71 -8.00
C GLY A 35 13.98 8.42 -6.65
N LEU A 36 13.91 7.68 -5.55
CA LEU A 36 14.19 8.23 -4.21
C LEU A 36 15.63 8.70 -4.09
N MET A 37 16.59 7.90 -4.56
CA MET A 37 18.01 8.27 -4.48
C MET A 37 18.31 9.52 -5.32
N SER A 38 17.65 9.68 -6.46
CA SER A 38 17.76 10.89 -7.30
C SER A 38 17.19 12.11 -6.60
N LEU A 39 16.05 12.01 -5.89
CA LEU A 39 15.51 13.12 -5.12
C LEU A 39 16.42 13.51 -3.94
N ARG A 40 17.03 12.53 -3.25
CA ARG A 40 18.02 12.80 -2.21
C ARG A 40 19.17 13.62 -2.75
N GLU A 41 19.72 13.23 -3.91
CA GLU A 41 20.84 13.94 -4.53
C GLU A 41 20.44 15.32 -5.06
N GLU A 42 19.29 15.43 -5.74
CA GLU A 42 18.80 16.69 -6.32
C GLU A 42 18.60 17.77 -5.26
N TYR A 43 18.09 17.41 -4.08
CA TYR A 43 17.68 18.36 -3.03
C TYR A 43 18.58 18.36 -1.78
N LYS A 44 19.74 17.68 -1.81
CA LYS A 44 20.63 17.52 -0.64
C LYS A 44 21.01 18.84 0.04
N ASP A 45 21.27 19.87 -0.75
CA ASP A 45 21.72 21.19 -0.28
C ASP A 45 20.55 22.15 0.04
N GLU A 46 19.32 21.78 -0.33
CA GLU A 46 18.12 22.62 -0.15
C GLU A 46 17.40 22.34 1.16
N GLN A 47 17.47 21.10 1.67
CA GLN A 47 16.71 20.64 2.84
C GLN A 47 15.23 21.09 2.79
N PRO A 48 14.49 20.75 1.71
CA PRO A 48 13.19 21.35 1.41
C PRO A 48 12.12 21.06 2.47
N LEU A 49 12.29 20.02 3.28
CA LEU A 49 11.37 19.62 4.35
C LEU A 49 11.83 20.09 5.73
N LYS A 50 12.83 20.97 5.82
CA LYS A 50 13.30 21.50 7.11
C LYS A 50 12.16 22.10 7.92
N GLY A 51 11.96 21.56 9.13
CA GLY A 51 10.91 21.97 10.07
C GLY A 51 9.58 21.22 9.91
N ALA A 52 9.46 20.34 8.91
CA ALA A 52 8.36 19.38 8.82
C ALA A 52 8.52 18.31 9.91
N ARG A 53 7.38 17.92 10.49
CA ARG A 53 7.20 16.83 11.45
C ARG A 53 6.13 15.92 10.85
N ILE A 54 6.61 14.94 10.08
CA ILE A 54 5.78 14.06 9.25
C ILE A 54 5.45 12.81 10.05
N ALA A 55 4.18 12.63 10.39
CA ALA A 55 3.68 11.36 10.90
C ALA A 55 3.29 10.47 9.71
N GLY A 56 3.95 9.32 9.61
CA GLY A 56 3.66 8.31 8.59
C GLY A 56 2.86 7.14 9.15
N CYS A 57 1.80 6.76 8.46
CA CYS A 57 1.09 5.49 8.66
C CYS A 57 1.08 4.73 7.33
N LEU A 58 2.11 3.93 7.11
CA LEU A 58 2.32 3.16 5.88
C LEU A 58 3.10 1.90 6.27
N HIS A 59 2.81 0.77 5.62
CA HIS A 59 3.48 -0.51 5.85
C HIS A 59 4.99 -0.36 6.18
N MET A 60 5.42 -0.78 7.38
CA MET A 60 6.81 -0.60 7.83
C MET A 60 7.74 -1.67 7.23
N THR A 61 8.12 -1.50 5.97
CA THR A 61 8.97 -2.43 5.20
C THR A 61 10.37 -1.87 4.93
N ILE A 62 11.25 -2.67 4.32
CA ILE A 62 12.54 -2.20 3.79
C ILE A 62 12.37 -1.06 2.78
N GLN A 63 11.34 -1.10 1.94
CA GLN A 63 11.08 -0.03 0.96
C GLN A 63 10.69 1.26 1.67
N THR A 64 9.83 1.16 2.69
CA THR A 64 9.40 2.31 3.50
C THR A 64 10.55 2.89 4.31
N ALA A 65 11.49 2.06 4.76
CA ALA A 65 12.72 2.54 5.38
C ALA A 65 13.51 3.50 4.45
N VAL A 66 13.61 3.20 3.15
CA VAL A 66 14.25 4.10 2.17
C VAL A 66 13.44 5.39 1.99
N LEU A 67 12.11 5.34 2.02
CA LEU A 67 11.26 6.54 2.01
C LEU A 67 11.50 7.41 3.26
N ILE A 68 11.46 6.82 4.46
CA ILE A 68 11.72 7.51 5.73
C ILE A 68 13.08 8.21 5.68
N GLU A 69 14.14 7.49 5.28
CA GLU A 69 15.47 8.06 5.19
C GLU A 69 15.61 9.11 4.08
N THR A 70 14.74 9.08 3.07
CA THR A 70 14.65 10.16 2.08
C THR A 70 14.03 11.41 2.70
N LEU A 71 12.93 11.29 3.43
CA LEU A 71 12.28 12.42 4.10
C LEU A 71 13.21 13.07 5.13
N THR A 72 13.94 12.27 5.91
CA THR A 72 14.93 12.79 6.87
C THR A 72 16.13 13.42 6.18
N ALA A 73 16.63 12.83 5.09
CA ALA A 73 17.71 13.43 4.28
C ALA A 73 17.31 14.78 3.66
N LEU A 74 16.01 15.00 3.43
CA LEU A 74 15.44 16.26 2.95
C LEU A 74 15.10 17.25 4.09
N GLY A 75 15.39 16.90 5.34
CA GLY A 75 15.32 17.80 6.50
C GLY A 75 14.10 17.63 7.40
N ALA A 76 13.25 16.63 7.15
CA ALA A 76 12.09 16.36 8.01
C ALA A 76 12.48 15.65 9.31
N GLU A 77 11.76 15.96 10.39
CA GLU A 77 11.60 15.05 11.52
C GLU A 77 10.48 14.06 11.18
N VAL A 78 10.67 12.77 11.48
CA VAL A 78 9.73 11.70 11.10
C VAL A 78 9.37 10.83 12.30
N THR A 79 8.09 10.50 12.41
CA THR A 79 7.54 9.43 13.28
C THR A 79 6.78 8.45 12.39
N TRP A 80 6.76 7.16 12.75
CA TRP A 80 6.18 6.15 11.86
C TRP A 80 5.47 5.02 12.58
N SER A 81 4.33 4.61 12.02
CA SER A 81 3.59 3.39 12.36
C SER A 81 3.24 2.63 11.08
N SER A 82 2.93 1.35 11.22
CA SER A 82 2.51 0.52 10.10
C SER A 82 0.99 0.59 9.94
N CYS A 83 0.47 0.72 8.72
CA CYS A 83 -0.98 0.74 8.44
C CYS A 83 -1.64 -0.67 8.38
N ASN A 84 -0.88 -1.73 8.65
CA ASN A 84 -1.45 -3.07 8.75
C ASN A 84 -0.68 -3.96 9.75
N ILE A 85 -1.43 -4.69 10.58
CA ILE A 85 -0.92 -5.49 11.70
C ILE A 85 0.09 -6.58 11.31
N PHE A 86 0.06 -7.07 10.07
CA PHE A 86 0.98 -8.11 9.60
C PHE A 86 1.99 -7.62 8.57
N SER A 87 2.01 -6.34 8.22
CA SER A 87 2.82 -5.85 7.09
C SER A 87 4.25 -5.47 7.45
N THR A 88 4.53 -5.24 8.73
CA THR A 88 5.86 -4.84 9.20
C THR A 88 6.91 -5.91 8.89
N GLN A 89 8.06 -5.47 8.38
CA GLN A 89 9.29 -6.25 8.37
C GLN A 89 10.12 -5.82 9.57
N ASP A 90 10.19 -6.67 10.59
CA ASP A 90 10.75 -6.29 11.90
C ASP A 90 12.20 -5.81 11.81
N GLN A 91 12.99 -6.35 10.88
CA GLN A 91 14.35 -5.91 10.62
C GLN A 91 14.42 -4.49 10.03
N ALA A 92 13.45 -4.11 9.19
CA ALA A 92 13.35 -2.74 8.66
C ALA A 92 12.99 -1.75 9.78
N ALA A 93 11.99 -2.10 10.60
CA ALA A 93 11.58 -1.30 11.75
C ALA A 93 12.76 -1.10 12.74
N ALA A 94 13.50 -2.17 13.04
CA ALA A 94 14.69 -2.10 13.88
C ALA A 94 15.79 -1.20 13.30
N ALA A 95 16.06 -1.30 11.99
CA ALA A 95 17.08 -0.49 11.34
C ALA A 95 16.73 1.01 11.36
N ILE A 96 15.46 1.37 11.18
CA ILE A 96 15.00 2.77 11.28
C ILE A 96 14.99 3.25 12.73
N ALA A 97 14.52 2.45 13.68
CA ALA A 97 14.58 2.81 15.10
C ALA A 97 16.03 3.09 15.56
N ALA A 98 17.00 2.31 15.05
CA ALA A 98 18.42 2.49 15.35
C ALA A 98 19.03 3.80 14.79
N THR A 99 18.38 4.47 13.83
CA THR A 99 18.81 5.81 13.37
C THR A 99 18.33 6.95 14.28
N GLY A 100 17.47 6.63 15.25
CA GLY A 100 16.84 7.61 16.15
C GLY A 100 15.47 8.10 15.68
N VAL A 101 14.96 7.62 14.54
CA VAL A 101 13.58 7.86 14.11
C VAL A 101 12.61 7.09 15.03
N GLN A 102 11.52 7.75 15.42
CA GLN A 102 10.51 7.19 16.33
C GLN A 102 9.57 6.24 15.56
N VAL A 103 9.83 4.94 15.65
CA VAL A 103 9.03 3.89 14.98
C VAL A 103 8.27 3.05 15.99
N TYR A 104 6.97 2.86 15.75
CA TYR A 104 6.07 2.03 16.54
C TYR A 104 5.43 1.00 15.62
N ALA A 105 6.12 -0.12 15.41
CA ALA A 105 5.69 -1.15 14.47
C ALA A 105 6.38 -2.49 14.74
N TRP A 106 5.60 -3.56 14.72
CA TRP A 106 6.08 -4.94 14.64
C TRP A 106 5.09 -5.80 13.86
N LYS A 107 5.51 -6.97 13.40
CA LYS A 107 4.63 -7.93 12.75
C LYS A 107 3.80 -8.68 13.80
N GLY A 108 2.49 -8.79 13.55
CA GLY A 108 1.55 -9.45 14.46
C GLY A 108 1.08 -8.55 15.60
N LEU A 109 0.79 -7.29 15.30
CA LEU A 109 0.09 -6.38 16.22
C LEU A 109 -1.32 -6.91 16.51
N SER A 110 -1.80 -6.72 17.74
CA SER A 110 -3.24 -6.66 18.01
C SER A 110 -3.84 -5.32 17.55
N GLU A 111 -5.16 -5.23 17.45
CA GLU A 111 -5.86 -3.98 17.10
C GLU A 111 -5.63 -2.86 18.13
N GLU A 112 -5.54 -3.20 19.43
CA GLU A 112 -5.21 -2.23 20.48
C GLU A 112 -3.79 -1.68 20.29
N GLU A 113 -2.83 -2.56 20.02
CA GLU A 113 -1.45 -2.15 19.77
C GLU A 113 -1.30 -1.37 18.47
N PHE A 114 -2.08 -1.70 17.44
CA PHE A 114 -2.14 -0.96 16.18
C PHE A 114 -2.55 0.50 16.40
N ASN A 115 -3.69 0.73 17.05
CA ASN A 115 -4.15 2.08 17.35
C ASN A 115 -3.17 2.82 18.26
N TRP A 116 -2.66 2.15 19.30
CA TRP A 116 -1.63 2.72 20.18
C TRP A 116 -0.39 3.17 19.40
N CYS A 117 0.05 2.39 18.40
CA CYS A 117 1.19 2.75 17.56
C CYS A 117 0.93 4.02 16.75
N ILE A 118 -0.25 4.16 16.13
CA ILE A 118 -0.61 5.38 15.37
C ILE A 118 -0.65 6.58 16.33
N GLU A 119 -1.27 6.45 17.51
CA GLU A 119 -1.33 7.53 18.51
C GLU A 119 0.05 8.04 18.92
N GLN A 120 1.04 7.15 19.05
CA GLN A 120 2.40 7.56 19.40
C GLN A 120 3.05 8.45 18.33
N THR A 121 2.67 8.30 17.06
CA THR A 121 3.25 9.08 15.95
C THR A 121 2.81 10.54 15.93
N LEU A 122 1.73 10.89 16.62
CA LEU A 122 1.15 12.23 16.58
C LEU A 122 2.04 13.30 17.25
N PHE A 123 2.97 12.87 18.11
CA PHE A 123 3.83 13.75 18.90
C PHE A 123 5.32 13.38 18.75
N PHE A 124 6.18 14.40 18.70
CA PHE A 124 7.60 14.27 18.39
C PHE A 124 8.46 14.60 19.62
N GLY A 125 9.27 13.62 20.03
CA GLY A 125 10.24 13.76 21.11
C GLY A 125 9.61 13.85 22.50
N GLU A 126 10.46 13.97 23.52
CA GLU A 126 10.03 14.11 24.93
C GLU A 126 9.14 15.35 25.16
N ASP A 127 9.40 16.43 24.42
CA ASP A 127 8.64 17.68 24.47
C ASP A 127 7.24 17.58 23.82
N LYS A 128 6.91 16.43 23.19
CA LYS A 128 5.63 16.15 22.52
C LYS A 128 5.20 17.23 21.53
N LYS A 129 6.09 17.65 20.64
CA LYS A 129 5.72 18.61 19.58
C LYS A 129 4.73 17.93 18.61
N PRO A 130 3.57 18.51 18.30
CA PRO A 130 2.58 17.86 17.46
C PRO A 130 3.05 17.76 16.00
N LEU A 131 2.62 16.72 15.28
CA LEU A 131 2.78 16.59 13.84
C LEU A 131 2.29 17.86 13.10
N ASN A 132 2.86 18.13 11.93
CA ASN A 132 2.39 19.21 11.05
C ASN A 132 2.22 18.78 9.58
N MET A 133 2.41 17.50 9.29
CA MET A 133 2.24 16.85 7.99
C MET A 133 1.79 15.40 8.23
N ILE A 134 0.91 14.90 7.36
CA ILE A 134 0.45 13.50 7.38
C ILE A 134 0.91 12.82 6.08
N LEU A 135 1.40 11.58 6.20
CA LEU A 135 1.59 10.64 5.10
C LEU A 135 0.85 9.36 5.45
N ASP A 136 -0.15 8.99 4.67
CA ASP A 136 -1.10 7.93 5.02
C ASP A 136 -1.26 6.90 3.90
N ASP A 137 -1.62 5.68 4.29
CA ASP A 137 -1.96 4.56 3.41
C ASP A 137 -3.16 3.84 4.01
N GLY A 138 -4.35 4.21 3.55
CA GLY A 138 -5.62 3.66 4.00
C GLY A 138 -6.53 4.62 4.74
N GLY A 139 -5.98 5.73 5.23
CA GLY A 139 -6.74 6.79 5.91
C GLY A 139 -6.92 6.61 7.42
N ASP A 140 -6.28 5.61 8.05
CA ASP A 140 -6.48 5.36 9.49
C ASP A 140 -5.79 6.43 10.36
N LEU A 141 -4.61 6.91 9.97
CA LEU A 141 -3.97 8.06 10.64
C LEU A 141 -4.77 9.35 10.42
N THR A 142 -5.29 9.55 9.22
CA THR A 142 -6.17 10.67 8.88
C THR A 142 -7.41 10.65 9.76
N ASN A 143 -8.06 9.48 9.93
CA ASN A 143 -9.23 9.35 10.79
C ASN A 143 -8.89 9.63 12.26
N MET A 144 -7.80 9.08 12.78
CA MET A 144 -7.36 9.33 14.15
C MET A 144 -7.13 10.83 14.41
N VAL A 145 -6.52 11.55 13.47
CA VAL A 145 -6.33 13.01 13.60
C VAL A 145 -7.65 13.77 13.50
N LEU A 146 -8.51 13.44 12.54
CA LEU A 146 -9.72 14.22 12.29
C LEU A 146 -10.84 13.95 13.29
N ASP A 147 -10.94 12.71 13.76
CA ASP A 147 -12.06 12.25 14.58
C ASP A 147 -11.70 12.23 16.08
N ASP A 148 -10.49 11.77 16.43
CA ASP A 148 -10.07 11.59 17.83
C ASP A 148 -9.19 12.73 18.36
N HIS A 149 -8.39 13.37 17.48
CA HIS A 149 -7.48 14.47 17.81
C HIS A 149 -7.69 15.77 16.99
N PRO A 150 -8.93 16.26 16.84
CA PRO A 150 -9.24 17.40 15.99
C PRO A 150 -8.51 18.69 16.40
N GLU A 151 -8.03 18.79 17.64
CA GLU A 151 -7.22 19.92 18.12
C GLU A 151 -5.88 20.06 17.39
N LEU A 152 -5.35 18.99 16.77
CA LEU A 152 -4.07 19.00 16.07
C LEU A 152 -4.18 19.58 14.65
N VAL A 153 -5.37 19.57 14.05
CA VAL A 153 -5.64 19.95 12.66
C VAL A 153 -5.10 21.33 12.31
N ALA A 154 -5.23 22.31 13.21
CA ALA A 154 -4.80 23.69 12.96
C ALA A 154 -3.29 23.83 12.69
N GLY A 155 -2.48 22.86 13.15
CA GLY A 155 -1.04 22.82 12.93
C GLY A 155 -0.59 22.03 11.69
N ILE A 156 -1.51 21.36 11.00
CA ILE A 156 -1.20 20.42 9.91
C ILE A 156 -1.42 21.10 8.57
N LYS A 157 -0.38 21.09 7.71
CA LYS A 157 -0.42 21.77 6.41
C LYS A 157 -1.08 20.97 5.30
N GLY A 158 -1.21 19.65 5.47
CA GLY A 158 -1.87 18.77 4.51
C GLY A 158 -1.49 17.31 4.70
N LEU A 159 -2.09 16.47 3.87
CA LEU A 159 -1.88 15.03 3.87
C LEU A 159 -1.62 14.49 2.46
N SER A 160 -0.83 13.42 2.33
CA SER A 160 -0.72 12.64 1.09
C SER A 160 -1.17 11.19 1.35
N GLU A 161 -1.96 10.65 0.43
CA GLU A 161 -2.61 9.34 0.58
C GLU A 161 -2.20 8.37 -0.53
N GLU A 162 -1.73 7.20 -0.11
CA GLU A 162 -1.07 6.19 -0.95
C GLU A 162 -2.05 5.33 -1.74
N THR A 163 -3.22 4.97 -1.20
CA THR A 163 -4.02 3.85 -1.72
C THR A 163 -5.44 4.21 -2.11
N THR A 164 -6.01 3.43 -3.04
CA THR A 164 -7.36 3.64 -3.57
C THR A 164 -8.41 3.75 -2.46
N THR A 165 -8.29 2.92 -1.42
CA THR A 165 -9.24 2.88 -0.30
C THR A 165 -9.17 4.14 0.57
N GLY A 166 -7.98 4.62 0.90
CA GLY A 166 -7.83 5.88 1.63
C GLY A 166 -8.29 7.08 0.80
N VAL A 167 -8.02 7.08 -0.50
CA VAL A 167 -8.54 8.11 -1.43
C VAL A 167 -10.07 8.14 -1.44
N HIS A 168 -10.74 6.99 -1.44
CA HIS A 168 -12.20 6.93 -1.34
C HIS A 168 -12.70 7.61 -0.06
N ARG A 169 -12.07 7.32 1.09
CA ARG A 169 -12.39 7.95 2.38
C ARG A 169 -12.19 9.47 2.33
N LEU A 170 -11.15 9.96 1.66
CA LEU A 170 -10.93 11.41 1.49
C LEU A 170 -12.01 12.07 0.62
N TYR A 171 -12.46 11.43 -0.45
CA TYR A 171 -13.55 11.94 -1.27
C TYR A 171 -14.90 11.93 -0.51
N ASP A 172 -15.15 10.94 0.33
CA ASP A 172 -16.31 10.92 1.23
C ASP A 172 -16.25 12.11 2.20
N ARG A 173 -15.12 12.33 2.87
CA ARG A 173 -14.92 13.49 3.75
C ARG A 173 -15.07 14.82 3.01
N MET A 174 -14.57 14.93 1.78
CA MET A 174 -14.73 16.13 0.96
C MET A 174 -16.20 16.39 0.62
N LYS A 175 -16.97 15.34 0.30
CA LYS A 175 -18.42 15.42 0.01
C LYS A 175 -19.22 15.78 1.26
N GLU A 176 -18.82 15.28 2.42
CA GLU A 176 -19.45 15.54 3.72
C GLU A 176 -19.04 16.89 4.33
N GLY A 177 -18.02 17.54 3.76
CA GLY A 177 -17.46 18.80 4.29
C GLY A 177 -16.62 18.62 5.56
N THR A 178 -16.13 17.40 5.81
CA THR A 178 -15.31 17.03 6.98
C THR A 178 -13.82 16.90 6.65
N LEU A 179 -13.41 17.11 5.40
CA LEU A 179 -12.01 17.26 5.02
C LEU A 179 -11.54 18.69 5.39
N THR A 180 -10.65 18.80 6.38
CA THR A 180 -10.26 20.09 6.98
C THR A 180 -8.89 20.62 6.56
N MET A 181 -8.19 19.90 5.67
CA MET A 181 -6.87 20.27 5.14
C MET A 181 -6.74 19.80 3.67
N PRO A 182 -5.80 20.34 2.88
CA PRO A 182 -5.55 19.85 1.53
C PRO A 182 -4.98 18.43 1.52
N ALA A 183 -5.40 17.64 0.54
CA ALA A 183 -4.97 16.26 0.36
C ALA A 183 -4.41 16.03 -1.04
N ILE A 184 -3.24 15.38 -1.15
CA ILE A 184 -2.73 14.88 -2.44
C ILE A 184 -2.98 13.38 -2.54
N ASN A 185 -3.80 13.00 -3.50
CA ASN A 185 -4.00 11.63 -3.95
C ASN A 185 -2.76 11.18 -4.74
N VAL A 186 -1.89 10.41 -4.07
CA VAL A 186 -0.71 9.82 -4.70
C VAL A 186 -1.10 8.58 -5.50
N ASN A 187 -2.12 7.84 -5.05
CA ASN A 187 -2.59 6.62 -5.69
C ASN A 187 -2.83 6.79 -7.21
N ASP A 188 -3.52 7.87 -7.59
CA ASP A 188 -3.96 8.09 -8.97
C ASP A 188 -2.91 8.77 -9.86
N SER A 189 -1.69 9.00 -9.35
CA SER A 189 -0.54 9.22 -10.24
C SER A 189 -0.41 8.01 -11.15
N VAL A 190 -0.14 8.22 -12.45
CA VAL A 190 0.01 7.14 -13.42
C VAL A 190 1.17 6.24 -12.99
N THR A 191 2.30 6.81 -12.60
CA THR A 191 3.46 6.08 -12.07
C THR A 191 3.23 5.37 -10.73
N LYS A 192 2.09 5.59 -10.07
CA LYS A 192 1.63 4.82 -8.92
C LYS A 192 0.63 3.75 -9.37
N SER A 193 -0.63 4.11 -9.59
CA SER A 193 -1.73 3.18 -9.90
C SER A 193 -1.39 2.17 -11.00
N LYS A 194 -0.69 2.61 -12.04
CA LYS A 194 -0.43 1.81 -13.24
C LYS A 194 0.81 0.95 -13.16
N PHE A 195 1.61 1.14 -12.11
CA PHE A 195 2.83 0.40 -11.86
C PHE A 195 2.75 -0.38 -10.57
N ASP A 196 2.55 0.29 -9.44
CA ASP A 196 2.44 -0.33 -8.11
C ASP A 196 1.27 -1.31 -8.04
N ASN A 197 0.04 -0.79 -8.15
CA ASN A 197 -1.16 -1.61 -7.94
C ASN A 197 -1.20 -2.78 -8.93
N LYS A 198 -0.67 -2.59 -10.15
CA LYS A 198 -0.68 -3.61 -11.21
C LYS A 198 0.56 -4.51 -11.20
N TYR A 199 1.76 -3.98 -11.43
CA TYR A 199 2.98 -4.78 -11.49
C TYR A 199 3.47 -5.19 -10.12
N GLY A 200 3.34 -4.36 -9.08
CA GLY A 200 3.67 -4.76 -7.70
C GLY A 200 2.85 -5.95 -7.22
N CYS A 201 1.54 -5.96 -7.48
CA CYS A 201 0.70 -7.13 -7.22
C CYS A 201 1.05 -8.32 -8.12
N ARG A 202 1.45 -8.07 -9.37
CA ARG A 202 1.94 -9.13 -10.27
C ARG A 202 3.18 -9.84 -9.70
N GLU A 203 4.11 -9.10 -9.10
CA GLU A 203 5.31 -9.68 -8.49
C GLU A 203 5.01 -10.36 -7.13
N SER A 204 4.08 -9.81 -6.34
CA SER A 204 3.94 -10.19 -4.92
C SER A 204 2.77 -11.12 -4.58
N ALA A 205 1.71 -11.19 -5.39
CA ALA A 205 0.54 -12.03 -5.10
C ALA A 205 0.90 -13.53 -5.06
N VAL A 206 1.62 -14.01 -6.08
CA VAL A 206 2.09 -15.41 -6.14
C VAL A 206 3.18 -15.68 -5.10
N ASP A 207 4.07 -14.73 -4.82
CA ASP A 207 5.11 -14.88 -3.79
C ASP A 207 4.48 -15.22 -2.44
N ALA A 208 3.46 -14.46 -2.05
CA ALA A 208 2.71 -14.66 -0.81
C ALA A 208 2.11 -16.07 -0.68
N VAL A 209 1.41 -16.52 -1.72
CA VAL A 209 0.78 -17.85 -1.72
C VAL A 209 1.84 -18.95 -1.66
N ARG A 210 2.97 -18.77 -2.36
CA ARG A 210 4.10 -19.73 -2.32
C ARG A 210 4.70 -19.80 -0.93
N ARG A 211 5.11 -18.67 -0.32
CA ARG A 211 5.69 -18.66 1.02
C ARG A 211 4.73 -19.19 2.08
N ALA A 212 3.44 -18.91 1.94
CA ALA A 212 2.42 -19.40 2.87
C ALA A 212 2.21 -20.91 2.77
N THR A 213 2.12 -21.47 1.56
CA THR A 213 1.52 -22.81 1.36
C THR A 213 2.37 -23.80 0.58
N ASP A 214 3.43 -23.35 -0.08
CA ASP A 214 4.28 -24.14 -0.97
C ASP A 214 3.50 -24.89 -2.09
N ILE A 215 2.25 -24.48 -2.35
CA ILE A 215 1.37 -25.17 -3.29
C ILE A 215 1.90 -25.05 -4.73
N MET A 216 1.82 -26.14 -5.49
CA MET A 216 2.04 -26.08 -6.94
C MET A 216 0.90 -25.30 -7.61
N LEU A 217 1.22 -24.14 -8.18
CA LEU A 217 0.26 -23.24 -8.87
C LEU A 217 -0.11 -23.70 -10.29
N ALA A 218 0.80 -24.37 -10.99
CA ALA A 218 0.54 -24.84 -12.35
C ALA A 218 -0.64 -25.84 -12.36
N GLY A 219 -1.59 -25.61 -13.27
CA GLY A 219 -2.81 -26.41 -13.41
C GLY A 219 -3.89 -26.16 -12.35
N LYS A 220 -3.66 -25.27 -11.37
CA LYS A 220 -4.66 -24.88 -10.36
C LYS A 220 -5.66 -23.89 -10.93
N ARG A 221 -6.91 -23.97 -10.47
CA ARG A 221 -7.96 -22.99 -10.76
C ARG A 221 -7.91 -21.87 -9.73
N VAL A 222 -7.63 -20.66 -10.19
CA VAL A 222 -7.55 -19.47 -9.33
C VAL A 222 -8.70 -18.55 -9.69
N VAL A 223 -9.49 -18.15 -8.70
CA VAL A 223 -10.54 -17.14 -8.87
C VAL A 223 -10.03 -15.80 -8.35
N VAL A 224 -9.94 -14.81 -9.24
CA VAL A 224 -9.57 -13.43 -8.90
C VAL A 224 -10.85 -12.59 -8.87
N CYS A 225 -11.23 -12.12 -7.68
CA CYS A 225 -12.43 -11.31 -7.51
C CYS A 225 -12.07 -9.82 -7.68
N GLY A 226 -12.52 -9.20 -8.77
CA GLY A 226 -12.15 -7.86 -9.19
C GLY A 226 -11.09 -7.86 -10.29
N TYR A 227 -11.17 -6.89 -11.19
CA TYR A 227 -10.26 -6.71 -12.32
C TYR A 227 -9.90 -5.23 -12.55
N GLY A 228 -9.83 -4.46 -11.46
CA GLY A 228 -9.12 -3.18 -11.40
C GLY A 228 -7.61 -3.35 -11.60
N ASP A 229 -6.79 -2.36 -11.22
CA ASP A 229 -5.34 -2.46 -11.41
C ASP A 229 -4.73 -3.62 -10.57
N VAL A 230 -5.16 -3.79 -9.32
CA VAL A 230 -4.78 -4.92 -8.44
C VAL A 230 -5.22 -6.26 -9.03
N GLY A 231 -6.48 -6.37 -9.45
CA GLY A 231 -7.02 -7.59 -10.06
C GLY A 231 -6.29 -7.98 -11.34
N LYS A 232 -5.96 -7.02 -12.21
CA LYS A 232 -5.14 -7.23 -13.41
C LYS A 232 -3.75 -7.77 -13.05
N GLY A 233 -3.09 -7.17 -12.05
CA GLY A 233 -1.80 -7.62 -11.53
C GLY A 233 -1.84 -9.05 -11.01
N SER A 234 -2.78 -9.32 -10.11
CA SER A 234 -2.98 -10.64 -9.50
C SER A 234 -3.30 -11.71 -10.54
N ALA A 235 -4.21 -11.46 -11.48
CA ALA A 235 -4.53 -12.38 -12.55
C ALA A 235 -3.31 -12.68 -13.44
N ALA A 236 -2.52 -11.66 -13.79
CA ALA A 236 -1.29 -11.84 -14.52
C ALA A 236 -0.25 -12.65 -13.74
N SER A 237 -0.16 -12.46 -12.41
CA SER A 237 0.73 -13.21 -11.52
C SER A 237 0.45 -14.72 -11.60
N PHE A 238 -0.81 -15.10 -11.35
CA PHE A 238 -1.21 -16.51 -11.34
C PHE A 238 -1.15 -17.14 -12.73
N LYS A 239 -1.54 -16.41 -13.79
CA LYS A 239 -1.39 -16.88 -15.18
C LYS A 239 0.08 -17.13 -15.51
N GLY A 240 0.98 -16.23 -15.12
CA GLY A 240 2.43 -16.37 -15.29
C GLY A 240 3.00 -17.59 -14.56
N ALA A 241 2.38 -18.01 -13.46
CA ALA A 241 2.74 -19.24 -12.73
C ALA A 241 2.09 -20.52 -13.28
N GLY A 242 1.35 -20.45 -14.39
CA GLY A 242 0.70 -21.59 -15.04
C GLY A 242 -0.67 -21.97 -14.46
N SER A 243 -1.28 -21.10 -13.66
CA SER A 243 -2.65 -21.30 -13.16
C SER A 243 -3.71 -20.99 -14.22
N ILE A 244 -4.87 -21.62 -14.09
CA ILE A 244 -6.06 -21.37 -14.90
C ILE A 244 -6.90 -20.35 -14.15
N VAL A 245 -6.85 -19.09 -14.58
CA VAL A 245 -7.47 -17.97 -13.87
C VAL A 245 -8.89 -17.70 -14.40
N THR A 246 -9.84 -17.57 -13.49
CA THR A 246 -11.19 -17.06 -13.73
C THR A 246 -11.36 -15.74 -12.97
N VAL A 247 -11.94 -14.74 -13.60
CA VAL A 247 -12.20 -13.42 -13.01
C VAL A 247 -13.68 -13.27 -12.66
N THR A 248 -13.97 -12.54 -11.58
CA THR A 248 -15.33 -12.04 -11.29
C THR A 248 -15.32 -10.52 -11.36
N GLU A 249 -16.32 -9.90 -11.98
CA GLU A 249 -16.42 -8.45 -12.08
C GLU A 249 -17.86 -7.95 -12.06
N ILE A 250 -18.03 -6.75 -11.53
CA ILE A 250 -19.27 -5.96 -11.57
C ILE A 250 -19.21 -4.91 -12.69
N ASP A 251 -18.02 -4.40 -13.01
CA ASP A 251 -17.83 -3.38 -14.05
C ASP A 251 -17.73 -4.05 -15.44
N PRO A 252 -18.62 -3.71 -16.40
CA PRO A 252 -18.62 -4.34 -17.72
C PRO A 252 -17.38 -4.01 -18.56
N ILE A 253 -16.74 -2.86 -18.35
CA ILE A 253 -15.49 -2.47 -19.03
C ILE A 253 -14.35 -3.36 -18.52
N CYS A 254 -14.21 -3.50 -17.19
CA CYS A 254 -13.20 -4.36 -16.59
C CYS A 254 -13.42 -5.84 -16.94
N ALA A 255 -14.67 -6.31 -16.92
CA ALA A 255 -15.02 -7.66 -17.36
C ALA A 255 -14.66 -7.91 -18.83
N LEU A 256 -14.95 -6.96 -19.71
CA LEU A 256 -14.59 -7.07 -21.12
C LEU A 256 -13.07 -7.08 -21.30
N GLN A 257 -12.32 -6.27 -20.55
CA GLN A 257 -10.85 -6.32 -20.54
C GLN A 257 -10.32 -7.70 -20.13
N ALA A 258 -10.84 -8.28 -19.04
CA ALA A 258 -10.45 -9.62 -18.61
C ALA A 258 -10.70 -10.67 -19.71
N ALA A 259 -11.85 -10.60 -20.37
CA ALA A 259 -12.16 -11.49 -21.49
C ALA A 259 -11.19 -11.28 -22.67
N MET A 260 -10.82 -10.04 -23.00
CA MET A 260 -9.86 -9.72 -24.06
C MET A 260 -8.43 -10.16 -23.71
N ASP A 261 -8.07 -10.19 -22.42
CA ASP A 261 -6.80 -10.73 -21.93
C ASP A 261 -6.77 -12.28 -21.88
N GLY A 262 -7.88 -12.92 -22.27
CA GLY A 262 -8.03 -14.36 -22.37
C GLY A 262 -8.44 -15.05 -21.06
N PHE A 263 -9.02 -14.33 -20.11
CA PHE A 263 -9.57 -14.88 -18.88
C PHE A 263 -11.05 -15.23 -19.02
N GLU A 264 -11.47 -16.34 -18.42
CA GLU A 264 -12.89 -16.61 -18.25
C GLU A 264 -13.47 -15.63 -17.22
N VAL A 265 -14.64 -15.05 -17.50
CA VAL A 265 -15.34 -14.16 -16.56
C VAL A 265 -16.66 -14.79 -16.12
N LYS A 266 -16.82 -15.02 -14.81
CA LYS A 266 -17.99 -15.68 -14.21
C LYS A 266 -18.39 -15.02 -12.89
N LYS A 267 -19.59 -15.34 -12.43
CA LYS A 267 -19.98 -15.11 -11.03
C LYS A 267 -19.24 -16.09 -10.11
N LEU A 268 -18.88 -15.64 -8.90
CA LEU A 268 -18.14 -16.46 -7.92
C LEU A 268 -18.87 -17.79 -7.63
N GLU A 269 -20.17 -17.74 -7.39
CA GLU A 269 -21.05 -18.90 -7.14
C GLU A 269 -20.98 -20.00 -8.21
N ASN A 270 -20.63 -19.67 -9.45
CA ASN A 270 -20.56 -20.65 -10.53
C ASN A 270 -19.24 -21.43 -10.56
N VAL A 271 -18.19 -20.93 -9.90
CA VAL A 271 -16.82 -21.46 -10.04
C VAL A 271 -16.18 -21.84 -8.71
N ILE A 272 -16.73 -21.34 -7.59
CA ILE A 272 -16.16 -21.51 -6.25
C ILE A 272 -15.95 -22.97 -5.84
N GLY A 273 -16.88 -23.87 -6.16
CA GLY A 273 -16.77 -25.28 -5.81
C GLY A 273 -15.66 -26.06 -6.54
N LYS A 274 -15.01 -25.43 -7.53
CA LYS A 274 -13.87 -26.00 -8.28
C LYS A 274 -12.58 -25.21 -8.07
N ALA A 275 -12.63 -24.08 -7.36
CA ALA A 275 -11.48 -23.22 -7.14
C ALA A 275 -10.47 -23.90 -6.21
N ASP A 276 -9.19 -23.81 -6.55
CA ASP A 276 -8.09 -24.19 -5.67
C ASP A 276 -7.64 -23.00 -4.80
N ILE A 277 -7.66 -21.81 -5.39
CA ILE A 277 -7.28 -20.55 -4.74
C ILE A 277 -8.33 -19.49 -5.08
N ILE A 278 -8.69 -18.68 -4.10
CA ILE A 278 -9.56 -17.52 -4.25
C ILE A 278 -8.79 -16.31 -3.70
N ILE A 279 -8.68 -15.27 -4.50
CA ILE A 279 -8.03 -14.00 -4.12
C ILE A 279 -8.97 -12.83 -4.37
N THR A 280 -9.22 -12.02 -3.34
CA THR A 280 -10.08 -10.83 -3.42
C THR A 280 -9.24 -9.57 -3.65
N THR A 281 -9.69 -8.70 -4.56
CA THR A 281 -8.93 -7.54 -5.09
C THR A 281 -9.80 -6.29 -5.30
N THR A 282 -10.95 -6.22 -4.63
CA THR A 282 -12.02 -5.29 -4.99
C THR A 282 -11.98 -3.96 -4.24
N GLY A 283 -11.38 -3.93 -3.04
CA GLY A 283 -11.52 -2.81 -2.12
C GLY A 283 -12.96 -2.59 -1.63
N ASN A 284 -13.83 -3.60 -1.77
CA ASN A 284 -15.22 -3.59 -1.35
C ASN A 284 -15.41 -4.53 -0.15
N LYS A 285 -16.63 -4.96 0.16
CA LYS A 285 -16.94 -5.87 1.27
C LYS A 285 -17.83 -7.02 0.84
N ASP A 286 -17.88 -8.07 1.67
CA ASP A 286 -18.80 -9.21 1.52
C ASP A 286 -18.64 -9.97 0.19
N ILE A 287 -17.41 -10.07 -0.32
CA ILE A 287 -17.09 -10.78 -1.57
C ILE A 287 -17.15 -12.30 -1.34
N VAL A 288 -16.46 -12.78 -0.31
CA VAL A 288 -16.48 -14.20 0.12
C VAL A 288 -17.23 -14.30 1.45
N THR A 289 -18.41 -14.93 1.45
CA THR A 289 -19.33 -15.00 2.61
C THR A 289 -19.54 -16.44 3.07
N GLY A 290 -20.30 -16.67 4.15
CA GLY A 290 -20.57 -18.03 4.66
C GLY A 290 -21.06 -19.03 3.59
N LYS A 291 -22.04 -18.62 2.78
CA LYS A 291 -22.55 -19.44 1.65
C LYS A 291 -21.46 -19.85 0.65
N HIS A 292 -20.41 -19.05 0.53
CA HIS A 292 -19.29 -19.29 -0.37
C HIS A 292 -18.34 -20.33 0.23
N PHE A 293 -18.02 -20.22 1.52
CA PHE A 293 -17.18 -21.17 2.24
C PHE A 293 -17.74 -22.59 2.23
N GLU A 294 -19.03 -22.76 2.47
CA GLU A 294 -19.71 -24.08 2.47
C GLU A 294 -19.59 -24.82 1.12
N GLN A 295 -19.50 -24.05 0.02
CA GLN A 295 -19.40 -24.58 -1.34
C GLN A 295 -17.98 -24.95 -1.76
N MET A 296 -16.95 -24.49 -1.03
CA MET A 296 -15.56 -24.75 -1.37
C MET A 296 -15.23 -26.25 -1.27
N LYS A 297 -14.21 -26.67 -2.04
CA LYS A 297 -13.65 -28.01 -1.94
C LYS A 297 -12.59 -28.06 -0.84
N ASP A 298 -12.24 -29.27 -0.42
CA ASP A 298 -11.17 -29.49 0.56
C ASP A 298 -9.86 -28.80 0.14
N LYS A 299 -9.23 -28.16 1.13
CA LYS A 299 -7.97 -27.40 1.09
C LYS A 299 -7.98 -26.24 0.10
N THR A 300 -9.13 -25.61 -0.13
CA THR A 300 -9.19 -24.35 -0.88
C THR A 300 -8.43 -23.26 -0.10
N ILE A 301 -7.54 -22.54 -0.78
CA ILE A 301 -6.84 -21.40 -0.22
C ILE A 301 -7.65 -20.13 -0.48
N VAL A 302 -7.87 -19.33 0.55
CA VAL A 302 -8.61 -18.08 0.50
C VAL A 302 -7.71 -16.97 1.04
N CYS A 303 -7.57 -15.91 0.26
CA CYS A 303 -6.75 -14.77 0.63
C CYS A 303 -7.29 -13.48 0.05
N ASN A 304 -6.81 -12.37 0.57
CA ASN A 304 -7.19 -11.03 0.15
C ASN A 304 -5.94 -10.22 -0.10
N ILE A 305 -5.93 -9.41 -1.16
CA ILE A 305 -4.85 -8.46 -1.45
C ILE A 305 -5.40 -7.04 -1.62
N GLY A 306 -6.71 -6.84 -1.42
CA GLY A 306 -7.28 -5.53 -1.15
C GLY A 306 -6.94 -5.04 0.27
N HIS A 307 -7.33 -3.81 0.58
CA HIS A 307 -6.74 -3.06 1.70
C HIS A 307 -7.27 -3.42 3.12
N PHE A 308 -8.52 -3.88 3.28
CA PHE A 308 -9.07 -4.28 4.59
C PHE A 308 -9.43 -5.76 4.64
N ASP A 309 -9.76 -6.29 5.81
CA ASP A 309 -10.15 -7.69 6.03
C ASP A 309 -11.62 -8.01 5.74
N ASN A 310 -12.41 -7.04 5.28
CA ASN A 310 -13.85 -7.18 5.08
C ASN A 310 -14.28 -7.66 3.67
N GLU A 311 -13.34 -7.90 2.76
CA GLU A 311 -13.63 -8.61 1.50
C GLU A 311 -14.03 -10.07 1.76
N ILE A 312 -13.52 -10.64 2.85
CA ILE A 312 -13.77 -12.00 3.30
C ILE A 312 -14.54 -11.94 4.63
N ALA A 313 -15.60 -12.73 4.78
CA ALA A 313 -16.35 -12.82 6.03
C ALA A 313 -15.58 -13.63 7.10
N VAL A 314 -14.45 -13.10 7.57
CA VAL A 314 -13.57 -13.74 8.56
C VAL A 314 -14.27 -13.87 9.92
N GLU A 315 -15.09 -12.88 10.30
CA GLU A 315 -15.93 -12.96 11.50
C GLU A 315 -16.86 -14.18 11.44
N TRP A 316 -17.53 -14.41 10.30
CA TRP A 316 -18.39 -15.58 10.13
C TRP A 316 -17.60 -16.89 10.29
N LEU A 317 -16.39 -16.99 9.73
CA LEU A 317 -15.52 -18.16 9.92
C LEU A 317 -15.18 -18.40 11.39
N ASN A 318 -14.76 -17.34 12.09
CA ASN A 318 -14.40 -17.42 13.50
C ASN A 318 -15.60 -17.79 14.38
N THR A 319 -16.78 -17.20 14.14
CA THR A 319 -17.98 -17.49 14.91
C THR A 319 -18.52 -18.90 14.67
N ASN A 320 -18.51 -19.39 13.43
CA ASN A 320 -19.17 -20.67 13.09
C ASN A 320 -18.21 -21.87 13.10
N HIS A 321 -16.91 -21.65 12.89
CA HIS A 321 -15.92 -22.71 12.73
C HIS A 321 -14.60 -22.43 13.47
N GLY A 322 -14.55 -21.40 14.32
CA GLY A 322 -13.33 -21.03 15.05
C GLY A 322 -12.86 -22.06 16.08
N ASP A 323 -13.76 -22.92 16.55
CA ASP A 323 -13.43 -24.08 17.39
C ASP A 323 -12.58 -25.14 16.65
N THR A 324 -12.62 -25.12 15.32
CA THR A 324 -11.81 -25.99 14.45
C THR A 324 -10.56 -25.30 13.89
N LYS A 325 -10.33 -24.02 14.22
CA LYS A 325 -9.17 -23.26 13.74
C LYS A 325 -7.88 -23.92 14.22
N VAL A 326 -7.00 -24.25 13.27
CA VAL A 326 -5.65 -24.73 13.54
C VAL A 326 -4.67 -23.80 12.81
N GLU A 327 -3.85 -23.10 13.57
CA GLU A 327 -2.70 -22.38 13.01
C GLU A 327 -1.66 -23.40 12.54
N ILE A 328 -1.37 -23.42 11.23
CA ILE A 328 -0.32 -24.27 10.66
C ILE A 328 1.06 -23.65 10.93
N LYS A 329 1.12 -22.34 10.74
CA LYS A 329 2.22 -21.43 11.07
C LYS A 329 1.65 -20.00 11.09
N PRO A 330 2.37 -19.00 11.62
CA PRO A 330 1.88 -17.62 11.63
C PRO A 330 1.32 -17.19 10.27
N GLN A 331 0.11 -16.62 10.29
CA GLN A 331 -0.65 -16.15 9.12
C GLN A 331 -1.12 -17.26 8.15
N VAL A 332 -1.08 -18.53 8.54
CA VAL A 332 -1.64 -19.64 7.76
C VAL A 332 -2.56 -20.47 8.64
N ASP A 333 -3.85 -20.20 8.53
CA ASP A 333 -4.88 -20.79 9.37
C ASP A 333 -5.71 -21.80 8.60
N LYS A 334 -6.00 -22.94 9.23
CA LYS A 334 -6.89 -23.97 8.69
C LYS A 334 -8.18 -24.01 9.48
N TYR A 335 -9.32 -23.88 8.80
CA TYR A 335 -10.66 -24.08 9.37
C TYR A 335 -11.28 -25.36 8.80
N THR A 336 -12.10 -26.08 9.57
CA THR A 336 -12.82 -27.27 9.07
C THR A 336 -14.32 -26.98 8.99
N ILE A 337 -14.87 -27.06 7.79
CA ILE A 337 -16.28 -26.79 7.47
C ILE A 337 -16.86 -28.04 6.83
N ASP A 338 -17.82 -28.68 7.49
CA ASP A 338 -18.47 -29.92 7.02
C ASP A 338 -17.49 -31.01 6.55
N GLY A 339 -16.39 -31.17 7.29
CA GLY A 339 -15.34 -32.15 7.00
C GLY A 339 -14.37 -31.77 5.89
N LYS A 340 -14.43 -30.54 5.37
CA LYS A 340 -13.48 -29.98 4.39
C LYS A 340 -12.62 -28.91 5.06
N ASP A 341 -11.32 -28.94 4.80
CA ASP A 341 -10.42 -27.89 5.29
C ASP A 341 -10.42 -26.68 4.36
N ILE A 342 -10.41 -25.47 4.92
CA ILE A 342 -10.22 -24.21 4.21
C ILE A 342 -8.99 -23.52 4.79
N ILE A 343 -8.09 -23.04 3.94
CA ILE A 343 -6.85 -22.37 4.34
C ILE A 343 -7.05 -20.87 4.16
N LEU A 344 -7.06 -20.12 5.25
CA LEU A 344 -7.12 -18.66 5.26
C LEU A 344 -5.72 -18.08 5.45
N LEU A 345 -5.33 -17.17 4.58
CA LEU A 345 -4.03 -16.49 4.68
C LEU A 345 -4.16 -15.12 5.33
N ALA A 346 -3.22 -14.80 6.22
CA ALA A 346 -3.09 -13.52 6.92
C ALA A 346 -4.40 -13.02 7.57
N GLU A 347 -5.22 -13.95 8.07
CA GLU A 347 -6.53 -13.64 8.67
C GLU A 347 -7.44 -12.80 7.75
N GLY A 348 -7.30 -12.93 6.42
CA GLY A 348 -8.06 -12.17 5.44
C GLY A 348 -7.56 -10.74 5.19
N ARG A 349 -6.43 -10.33 5.77
CA ARG A 349 -5.74 -9.06 5.47
C ARG A 349 -4.83 -9.19 4.25
N LEU A 350 -4.16 -8.09 3.86
CA LEU A 350 -3.28 -8.02 2.69
C LEU A 350 -2.25 -9.16 2.68
N VAL A 351 -2.48 -10.16 1.83
CA VAL A 351 -1.71 -11.41 1.79
C VAL A 351 -0.26 -11.18 1.35
N ASN A 352 -0.03 -10.28 0.41
CA ASN A 352 1.31 -10.01 -0.13
C ASN A 352 2.28 -9.48 0.92
N LEU A 353 1.80 -8.65 1.83
CA LEU A 353 2.58 -8.12 2.95
C LEU A 353 2.51 -9.03 4.18
N GLY A 354 1.35 -9.65 4.43
CA GLY A 354 1.14 -10.53 5.58
C GLY A 354 1.92 -11.85 5.47
N CYS A 355 1.97 -12.47 4.29
CA CYS A 355 2.61 -13.76 4.06
C CYS A 355 3.93 -13.69 3.29
N ALA A 356 4.32 -12.51 2.79
CA ALA A 356 5.61 -12.29 2.15
C ALA A 356 6.19 -10.92 2.52
N THR A 357 6.66 -10.15 1.55
CA THR A 357 7.37 -8.88 1.76
C THR A 357 6.75 -7.71 1.01
N GLY A 358 5.52 -7.89 0.49
CA GLY A 358 4.86 -6.88 -0.33
C GLY A 358 5.55 -6.67 -1.68
N HIS A 359 5.44 -5.45 -2.19
CA HIS A 359 5.95 -5.09 -3.51
C HIS A 359 7.48 -4.91 -3.50
N PRO A 360 8.19 -5.29 -4.58
CA PRO A 360 9.63 -5.07 -4.68
C PRO A 360 10.03 -3.59 -4.70
N SER A 361 11.28 -3.30 -4.30
CA SER A 361 11.81 -1.94 -4.14
C SER A 361 11.68 -1.07 -5.40
N PHE A 362 11.95 -1.62 -6.59
CA PHE A 362 11.89 -0.85 -7.84
C PHE A 362 10.52 -0.23 -8.12
N VAL A 363 9.44 -0.98 -7.91
CA VAL A 363 8.09 -0.42 -8.14
C VAL A 363 7.71 0.54 -7.02
N MET A 364 8.05 0.22 -5.76
CA MET A 364 7.81 1.13 -4.63
C MET A 364 8.58 2.44 -4.73
N SER A 365 9.73 2.45 -5.42
CA SER A 365 10.45 3.68 -5.74
C SER A 365 9.59 4.65 -6.55
N ASN A 366 8.73 4.17 -7.46
CA ASN A 366 7.85 5.04 -8.24
C ASN A 366 6.81 5.69 -7.30
N SER A 367 6.12 4.89 -6.51
CA SER A 367 5.11 5.34 -5.54
C SER A 367 5.71 6.32 -4.52
N PHE A 368 6.85 5.97 -3.94
CA PHE A 368 7.48 6.76 -2.88
C PHE A 368 8.18 8.01 -3.39
N THR A 369 8.60 8.04 -4.67
CA THR A 369 9.02 9.28 -5.33
C THR A 369 7.82 10.23 -5.44
N ASN A 370 6.63 9.73 -5.79
CA ASN A 370 5.41 10.55 -5.78
C ASN A 370 5.06 11.04 -4.36
N GLN A 371 5.15 10.17 -3.34
CA GLN A 371 4.94 10.58 -1.94
C GLN A 371 5.88 11.72 -1.53
N THR A 372 7.17 11.59 -1.84
CA THR A 372 8.17 12.60 -1.50
C THR A 372 7.86 13.93 -2.19
N LEU A 373 7.50 13.90 -3.48
CA LEU A 373 7.11 15.10 -4.23
C LEU A 373 5.82 15.73 -3.67
N ALA A 374 4.84 14.92 -3.27
CA ALA A 374 3.60 15.40 -2.65
C ALA A 374 3.87 16.08 -1.31
N GLN A 375 4.71 15.49 -0.45
CA GLN A 375 5.11 16.07 0.83
C GLN A 375 5.84 17.40 0.64
N MET A 376 6.78 17.48 -0.32
CA MET A 376 7.48 18.72 -0.65
C MET A 376 6.52 19.81 -1.16
N GLU A 377 5.56 19.44 -2.01
CA GLU A 377 4.58 20.36 -2.55
C GLU A 377 3.67 20.93 -1.46
N LEU A 378 3.08 20.07 -0.63
CA LEU A 378 2.24 20.50 0.49
C LEU A 378 3.03 21.35 1.49
N TRP A 379 4.22 20.91 1.90
CA TRP A 379 5.01 21.63 2.89
C TRP A 379 5.34 23.07 2.48
N LYS A 380 5.67 23.24 1.19
CA LYS A 380 6.07 24.53 0.59
C LYS A 380 4.86 25.39 0.20
N ASN A 381 3.83 24.79 -0.38
CA ASN A 381 2.79 25.49 -1.14
C ASN A 381 1.35 25.24 -0.62
N HIS A 382 1.14 24.64 0.56
CA HIS A 382 -0.20 24.34 1.09
C HIS A 382 -1.21 25.50 1.02
N GLU A 383 -0.77 26.76 1.18
CA GLU A 383 -1.64 27.96 1.12
C GLU A 383 -2.31 28.14 -0.25
N ASN A 384 -1.78 27.51 -1.31
CA ASN A 384 -2.34 27.53 -2.65
C ASN A 384 -3.44 26.47 -2.86
N TYR A 385 -3.72 25.63 -1.86
CA TYR A 385 -4.68 24.54 -1.95
C TYR A 385 -5.86 24.79 -1.01
N GLU A 386 -7.07 24.63 -1.54
CA GLU A 386 -8.27 24.49 -0.71
C GLU A 386 -8.31 23.10 -0.03
N ASN A 387 -9.23 22.91 0.91
CA ASN A 387 -9.50 21.61 1.54
C ASN A 387 -10.22 20.64 0.59
N LYS A 388 -9.49 20.17 -0.42
CA LYS A 388 -9.94 19.27 -1.48
C LYS A 388 -8.87 18.22 -1.74
N VAL A 389 -9.25 17.19 -2.51
CA VAL A 389 -8.33 16.17 -3.01
C VAL A 389 -7.77 16.61 -4.37
N TYR A 390 -6.45 16.63 -4.49
CA TYR A 390 -5.70 16.98 -5.69
C TYR A 390 -4.85 15.82 -6.18
N MET A 391 -4.40 15.88 -7.43
CA MET A 391 -3.39 14.98 -7.98
C MET A 391 -2.11 15.77 -8.29
N LEU A 392 -0.97 15.08 -8.30
CA LEU A 392 0.27 15.69 -8.80
C LEU A 392 0.12 16.08 -10.28
N PRO A 393 0.71 17.20 -10.71
CA PRO A 393 0.68 17.60 -12.11
C PRO A 393 1.46 16.60 -12.98
N LYS A 394 0.98 16.39 -14.21
CA LYS A 394 1.50 15.36 -15.12
C LYS A 394 3.00 15.42 -15.39
N TYR A 395 3.61 16.60 -15.38
CA TYR A 395 5.07 16.71 -15.59
C TYR A 395 5.88 16.08 -14.43
N LEU A 396 5.35 16.06 -13.20
CA LEU A 396 5.98 15.37 -12.07
C LEU A 396 5.81 13.85 -12.20
N ASP A 397 4.66 13.41 -12.67
CA ASP A 397 4.39 11.99 -12.98
C ASP A 397 5.36 11.48 -14.06
N GLU A 398 5.58 12.27 -15.12
CA GLU A 398 6.58 11.98 -16.15
C GLU A 398 8.02 12.06 -15.62
N LYS A 399 8.32 12.98 -14.69
CA LYS A 399 9.62 13.05 -14.00
C LYS A 399 9.87 11.75 -13.24
N VAL A 400 8.89 11.27 -12.46
CA VAL A 400 8.99 9.99 -11.73
C VAL A 400 9.35 8.88 -12.70
N ALA A 401 8.60 8.70 -13.79
CA ALA A 401 8.89 7.64 -14.76
C ALA A 401 10.34 7.75 -15.29
N ARG A 402 10.76 8.97 -15.68
CA ARG A 402 12.09 9.24 -16.25
C ARG A 402 13.22 8.86 -15.30
N LEU A 403 13.08 9.11 -14.00
CA LEU A 403 14.08 8.79 -12.98
C LEU A 403 14.34 7.28 -12.84
N HIS A 404 13.46 6.42 -13.37
CA HIS A 404 13.59 4.97 -13.24
C HIS A 404 14.15 4.29 -14.50
N LEU A 405 14.19 4.98 -15.65
CA LEU A 405 14.48 4.36 -16.95
C LEU A 405 15.93 3.90 -17.09
N GLU A 406 16.89 4.71 -16.64
CA GLU A 406 18.32 4.43 -16.77
C GLU A 406 18.70 3.10 -16.08
N LYS A 407 18.15 2.86 -14.88
CA LYS A 407 18.40 1.66 -14.08
C LYS A 407 18.07 0.35 -14.82
N ILE A 408 17.10 0.38 -15.72
CA ILE A 408 16.65 -0.78 -16.51
C ILE A 408 17.07 -0.69 -17.99
N GLY A 409 17.98 0.23 -18.34
CA GLY A 409 18.53 0.36 -19.69
C GLY A 409 17.51 0.83 -20.74
N VAL A 410 16.47 1.57 -20.33
CA VAL A 410 15.51 2.14 -21.27
C VAL A 410 16.02 3.50 -21.77
N GLU A 411 16.20 3.60 -23.08
CA GLU A 411 16.59 4.83 -23.77
C GLU A 411 15.35 5.49 -24.41
N LEU A 412 15.23 6.80 -24.26
CA LEU A 412 14.12 7.58 -24.83
C LEU A 412 14.56 8.30 -26.11
N GLU A 413 13.71 8.24 -27.13
CA GLU A 413 13.77 9.17 -28.27
C GLU A 413 13.53 10.61 -27.80
N THR A 414 14.12 11.57 -28.51
CA THR A 414 13.87 13.01 -28.29
C THR A 414 13.11 13.59 -29.47
N LEU A 415 11.95 14.20 -29.20
CA LEU A 415 11.19 14.90 -30.23
C LEU A 415 12.00 16.08 -30.79
N ARG A 416 12.06 16.20 -32.11
CA ARG A 416 12.41 17.48 -32.73
C ARG A 416 11.27 18.47 -32.55
N GLU A 417 11.57 19.77 -32.63
CA GLU A 417 10.56 20.84 -32.49
C GLU A 417 9.39 20.70 -33.48
N ASP A 418 9.66 20.27 -34.73
CA ASP A 418 8.63 20.05 -35.75
C ASP A 418 7.68 18.90 -35.38
N GLN A 419 8.20 17.83 -34.78
CA GLN A 419 7.39 16.69 -34.31
C GLN A 419 6.53 17.07 -33.10
N ALA A 420 7.10 17.77 -32.12
CA ALA A 420 6.38 18.23 -30.94
C ALA A 420 5.23 19.17 -31.32
N LYS A 421 5.48 20.13 -32.22
CA LYS A 421 4.45 21.02 -32.77
C LYS A 421 3.36 20.26 -33.52
N TYR A 422 3.72 19.23 -34.30
CA TYR A 422 2.76 18.44 -35.07
C TYR A 422 1.72 17.72 -34.19
N ILE A 423 2.14 17.20 -33.03
CA ILE A 423 1.25 16.51 -32.09
C ILE A 423 0.72 17.41 -30.95
N GLY A 424 1.07 18.70 -30.95
CA GLY A 424 0.55 19.68 -29.99
C GLY A 424 1.14 19.57 -28.58
N VAL A 425 2.41 19.20 -28.44
CA VAL A 425 3.12 19.09 -27.14
C VAL A 425 4.42 19.90 -27.17
N LYS A 426 5.10 20.03 -26.01
CA LYS A 426 6.48 20.54 -25.95
C LYS A 426 7.48 19.39 -26.07
N VAL A 427 8.73 19.70 -26.41
CA VAL A 427 9.80 18.69 -26.54
C VAL A 427 10.06 18.00 -25.20
N GLU A 428 9.98 18.75 -24.10
CA GLU A 428 10.19 18.29 -22.74
C GLU A 428 8.94 17.67 -22.09
N GLY A 429 7.76 17.84 -22.70
CA GLY A 429 6.46 17.42 -22.17
C GLY A 429 5.66 18.55 -21.49
N PRO A 430 4.52 18.25 -20.85
CA PRO A 430 3.88 16.93 -20.78
C PRO A 430 3.45 16.39 -22.15
N TYR A 431 3.57 15.08 -22.36
CA TYR A 431 3.38 14.43 -23.67
C TYR A 431 1.95 13.93 -23.92
N LYS A 432 1.07 14.05 -22.92
CA LYS A 432 -0.32 13.59 -22.99
C LYS A 432 -1.26 14.62 -22.35
N PRO A 433 -2.49 14.75 -22.86
CA PRO A 433 -3.51 15.56 -22.20
C PRO A 433 -3.92 14.94 -20.86
N ASP A 434 -4.50 15.74 -19.97
CA ASP A 434 -4.84 15.30 -18.60
C ASP A 434 -5.81 14.12 -18.55
N TYR A 435 -6.76 14.04 -19.50
CA TYR A 435 -7.74 12.96 -19.58
C TYR A 435 -7.19 11.64 -20.16
N TYR A 436 -5.93 11.60 -20.60
CA TYR A 436 -5.33 10.38 -21.12
C TYR A 436 -5.23 9.33 -20.00
N ARG A 437 -5.56 8.07 -20.30
CA ARG A 437 -5.74 7.03 -19.27
C ARG A 437 -4.45 6.34 -18.82
N TYR A 438 -3.31 6.72 -19.40
CA TYR A 438 -1.93 6.39 -19.03
C TYR A 438 -1.02 7.51 -19.52
#